data_AF-A0A930RQB9-F1
#
_entry.id   AF-A0A930RQB9-F1
#
_cell.length_a   1.000
_cell.length_b   1.000
_cell.length_c   1.000
_cell.angle_alpha   90.00
_cell.angle_beta   90.00
_cell.angle_gamma   90.00
#
_symmetry.space_group_name_H-M   'P 1'
#
loop_
_entity.id
_entity.type
_entity.pdbx_description
1 polymer ?
#
loop_
_entity_poly.entity_id
_entity_poly.type
_entity_poly.pdbx_seq_one_letter_code
_entity_poly.pdbx_strand_id
1 'polypeptide(L)'
;QVKVRRVDDDKHIDWIAVNGGIIEVADNVITIVADSAERARDIDISRAERAKLRAEKAIEEAKDQHSVDMERRAKIALQRAINRINVGNRL
;
A
#
# COMPACT_ATOMS: atom_id res chain seq x y z
N GLN A 1 -1.54 4.05 4.29
CA GLN A 1 -1.20 3.29 5.51
C GLN A 1 -2.10 3.69 6.67
N VAL A 2 -2.31 2.79 7.64
CA VAL A 2 -3.12 2.99 8.86
C VAL A 2 -2.31 2.54 10.07
N LYS A 3 -2.43 3.26 11.19
CA LYS A 3 -1.85 2.89 12.50
C LYS A 3 -2.98 2.45 13.41
N VAL A 4 -2.93 1.21 13.88
CA VAL A 4 -3.96 0.61 14.74
C VAL A 4 -3.35 0.32 16.10
N ARG A 5 -3.98 0.82 17.17
CA ARG A 5 -3.68 0.39 18.54
C ARG A 5 -4.72 -0.66 18.94
N ARG A 6 -4.27 -1.76 19.52
CA ARG A 6 -5.17 -2.80 20.02
C ARG A 6 -5.79 -2.39 21.35
N VAL A 7 -7.03 -2.78 21.59
CA VAL A 7 -7.75 -2.48 22.85
C VAL A 7 -7.23 -3.35 24.00
N ASP A 8 -6.68 -4.53 23.69
CA ASP A 8 -6.16 -5.47 24.68
C ASP A 8 -4.68 -5.24 25.07
N ASP A 9 -3.95 -4.42 24.32
CA ASP A 9 -2.56 -4.03 24.64
C ASP A 9 -2.24 -2.64 24.07
N ASP A 10 -2.18 -1.64 24.95
CA ASP A 10 -1.90 -0.24 24.60
C ASP A 10 -0.50 -0.01 24.02
N LYS A 11 0.45 -0.93 24.27
CA LYS A 11 1.80 -0.87 23.72
C LYS A 11 1.88 -1.51 22.33
N HIS A 12 0.90 -2.32 21.96
CA HIS A 12 0.88 -2.99 20.66
C HIS A 12 0.33 -2.05 19.57
N ILE A 13 1.21 -1.69 18.65
CA ILE A 13 0.87 -0.86 17.48
C ILE A 13 1.06 -1.69 16.22
N ASP A 14 -0.02 -1.87 15.48
CA ASP A 14 0.01 -2.45 14.14
C ASP A 14 0.06 -1.31 13.09
N TRP A 15 1.11 -1.30 12.27
CA TRP A 15 1.15 -0.51 11.05
C TRP A 15 0.64 -1.36 9.88
N ILE A 16 -0.30 -0.83 9.11
CA ILE A 16 -0.97 -1.56 8.03
C ILE A 16 -0.89 -0.77 6.72
N ALA A 17 -0.33 -1.40 5.68
CA ALA A 17 -0.31 -0.89 4.33
C ALA A 17 -1.67 -1.16 3.68
N VAL A 18 -2.54 -0.15 3.72
CA VAL A 18 -3.85 -0.16 3.08
C VAL A 18 -3.77 0.50 1.71
N ASN A 19 -4.32 -0.15 0.68
CA ASN A 19 -4.40 0.38 -0.69
C ASN A 19 -5.83 0.26 -1.24
N GLY A 20 -6.36 1.36 -1.76
CA GLY A 20 -7.67 1.39 -2.44
C GLY A 20 -8.85 1.17 -1.51
N GLY A 21 -10.02 0.96 -2.11
CA GLY A 21 -11.28 0.71 -1.42
C GLY A 21 -12.01 1.94 -0.88
N ILE A 22 -12.82 1.72 0.15
CA ILE A 22 -13.71 2.72 0.76
C ILE A 22 -13.61 2.71 2.29
N ILE A 23 -14.05 3.81 2.90
CA ILE A 23 -14.15 3.97 4.34
C ILE A 23 -15.60 4.30 4.68
N GLU A 24 -16.13 3.60 5.67
CA GLU A 24 -17.41 3.87 6.31
C GLU A 24 -17.18 4.29 7.77
N VAL A 25 -17.91 5.31 8.21
CA VAL A 25 -17.86 5.80 9.60
C VAL A 25 -19.29 5.87 10.12
N ALA A 26 -19.60 5.01 11.09
CA ALA A 26 -20.93 4.93 11.71
C ALA A 26 -20.79 4.45 13.16
N ASP A 27 -21.64 4.97 14.05
CA ASP A 27 -21.73 4.51 15.45
C ASP A 27 -20.38 4.43 16.21
N ASN A 28 -19.52 5.44 16.01
CA ASN A 28 -18.14 5.49 16.54
C ASN A 28 -17.23 4.32 16.08
N VAL A 29 -17.58 3.64 15.00
CA VAL A 29 -16.80 2.59 14.35
C VAL A 29 -16.35 3.07 12.97
N ILE A 30 -15.08 2.82 12.65
CA ILE A 30 -14.53 3.03 11.30
C ILE A 30 -14.32 1.65 10.66
N THR A 31 -15.01 1.41 9.55
CA THR A 31 -14.83 0.22 8.72
C THR A 31 -14.07 0.59 7.46
N ILE A 32 -12.98 -0.12 7.20
CA ILE A 32 -12.16 0.07 5.99
C ILE A 32 -12.29 -1.20 5.14
N VAL A 33 -12.93 -1.07 3.99
CA VAL A 33 -13.00 -2.13 2.98
C VAL A 33 -11.96 -1.78 1.91
N ALA A 34 -10.83 -2.46 1.92
CA ALA A 34 -9.70 -2.16 1.04
C ALA A 34 -9.45 -3.28 0.03
N ASP A 35 -8.92 -2.91 -1.15
CA ASP A 35 -8.48 -3.89 -2.15
C ASP A 35 -7.32 -4.73 -1.63
N SER A 36 -6.44 -4.12 -0.82
CA SER A 36 -5.40 -4.83 -0.09
C SER A 36 -5.04 -4.16 1.23
N ALA A 37 -4.79 -4.97 2.26
CA ALA A 37 -4.30 -4.54 3.56
C ALA A 37 -3.26 -5.55 4.10
N GLU A 38 -2.02 -5.11 4.30
CA GLU A 38 -0.91 -5.94 4.79
C GLU A 38 -0.32 -5.32 6.07
N ARG A 39 -0.11 -6.09 7.14
CA ARG A 39 0.56 -5.57 8.35
C ARG A 39 2.06 -5.49 8.11
N ALA A 40 2.75 -4.56 8.77
CA ALA A 40 4.19 -4.34 8.60
C ALA A 40 5.01 -5.63 8.71
N ARG A 41 4.70 -6.48 9.70
CA ARG A 41 5.35 -7.78 9.91
C ARG A 41 5.12 -8.82 8.80
N ASP A 42 4.06 -8.66 8.00
CA ASP A 42 3.69 -9.60 6.94
C ASP A 42 4.23 -9.14 5.56
N ILE A 43 4.85 -7.94 5.50
CA ILE A 43 5.35 -7.37 4.25
C ILE A 43 6.75 -7.94 3.94
N ASP A 44 6.86 -8.64 2.81
CA ASP A 44 8.15 -8.93 2.18
C ASP A 44 8.69 -7.67 1.48
N ILE A 45 9.63 -7.00 2.14
CA ILE A 45 10.24 -5.75 1.66
C ILE A 45 10.97 -5.98 0.33
N SER A 46 11.75 -7.06 0.20
CA SER A 46 12.48 -7.36 -1.03
C SER A 46 11.54 -7.59 -2.21
N ARG A 47 10.38 -8.23 -1.99
CA ARG A 47 9.33 -8.35 -3.01
C ARG A 47 8.69 -7.01 -3.36
N ALA A 48 8.49 -6.13 -2.38
CA ALA A 48 7.97 -4.79 -2.61
C ALA A 48 8.96 -3.91 -3.42
N GLU A 49 10.26 -4.00 -3.15
CA GLU A 49 11.32 -3.35 -3.94
C GLU A 49 11.36 -3.83 -5.38
N ARG A 50 11.30 -5.15 -5.61
CA ARG A 50 11.20 -5.69 -6.97
C ARG A 50 9.94 -5.19 -7.69
N ALA A 51 8.83 -5.02 -6.98
CA ALA A 51 7.61 -4.46 -7.55
C ALA A 51 7.74 -2.97 -7.88
N LYS A 52 8.44 -2.19 -7.04
CA LYS A 52 8.76 -0.78 -7.30
C LYS A 52 9.55 -0.65 -8.60
N LEU A 53 10.65 -1.41 -8.74
CA LEU A 53 11.49 -1.37 -9.94
C LEU A 53 10.73 -1.75 -11.22
N ARG A 54 9.87 -2.78 -11.16
CA ARG A 54 9.02 -3.15 -12.29
C ARG A 54 8.02 -2.04 -12.66
N ALA A 55 7.43 -1.39 -11.66
CA ALA A 55 6.48 -0.31 -11.91
C ALA A 55 7.18 0.93 -12.50
N GLU A 56 8.40 1.25 -12.07
CA GLU A 56 9.22 2.33 -12.64
C GLU A 56 9.52 2.05 -14.12
N LYS A 57 10.00 0.85 -14.46
CA LYS A 57 10.21 0.44 -15.86
C LYS A 57 8.94 0.51 -16.70
N ALA A 58 7.80 0.05 -16.15
CA ALA A 58 6.53 0.12 -16.85
C ALA A 58 6.04 1.56 -17.10
N ILE A 59 6.43 2.53 -16.26
CA ILE A 59 6.15 3.95 -16.51
C ILE A 59 6.98 4.45 -17.70
N GLU A 60 8.26 4.08 -17.77
CA GLU A 60 9.14 4.43 -18.90
C GLU A 60 8.59 3.85 -20.21
N GLU A 61 8.29 2.55 -20.23
CA GLU A 61 7.69 1.88 -21.39
C GLU A 61 6.35 2.51 -21.81
N ALA A 62 5.51 2.92 -20.85
CA ALA A 62 4.24 3.57 -21.14
C ALA A 62 4.42 4.96 -21.77
N LYS A 63 5.47 5.70 -21.37
CA LYS A 63 5.81 7.00 -21.96
C LYS A 63 6.29 6.83 -23.39
N ASP A 64 7.16 5.85 -23.63
CA ASP A 64 7.66 5.54 -24.98
C ASP A 64 6.54 5.15 -25.94
N GLN A 65 5.52 4.45 -25.43
CA GLN A 65 4.33 4.05 -26.19
C GLN A 65 3.22 5.11 -26.22
N HIS A 66 3.40 6.26 -25.56
CA HIS A 66 2.38 7.30 -25.38
C HIS A 66 1.03 6.76 -24.84
N SER A 67 1.07 5.72 -24.00
CA SER A 67 -0.11 5.05 -23.47
C SER A 67 -0.49 5.57 -22.10
N VAL A 68 -1.47 6.49 -22.05
CA VAL A 68 -1.97 7.11 -20.81
C VAL A 68 -2.51 6.08 -19.81
N ASP A 69 -3.20 5.04 -20.31
CA ASP A 69 -3.78 3.99 -19.47
C ASP A 69 -2.70 3.12 -18.82
N MET A 70 -1.67 2.74 -19.58
CA MET A 70 -0.53 2.00 -19.03
C MET A 70 0.23 2.82 -18.00
N GLU A 71 0.47 4.11 -18.29
CA GLU A 71 1.16 5.01 -17.37
C GLU A 71 0.38 5.14 -16.05
N ARG A 72 -0.95 5.30 -16.13
CA ARG A 72 -1.82 5.39 -14.95
C ARG A 72 -1.74 4.13 -14.10
N ARG A 73 -1.84 2.95 -14.70
CA ARG A 73 -1.74 1.66 -13.96
C ARG A 73 -0.35 1.48 -13.33
N ALA A 74 0.70 1.82 -14.05
CA ALA A 74 2.07 1.70 -13.57
C ALA A 74 2.33 2.64 -12.37
N LYS A 75 1.82 3.88 -12.41
CA LYS A 75 1.87 4.81 -11.26
C LYS A 75 1.13 4.28 -10.03
N ILE A 76 -0.05 3.67 -10.21
CA ILE A 76 -0.78 3.04 -9.08
C ILE A 76 0.04 1.88 -8.50
N ALA A 77 0.62 1.03 -9.35
CA ALA A 77 1.46 -0.07 -8.90
C ALA A 77 2.71 0.42 -8.14
N LEU A 78 3.32 1.50 -8.60
CA LEU A 78 4.45 2.16 -7.94
C LEU A 78 4.05 2.67 -6.55
N GLN A 79 2.93 3.39 -6.46
CA GLN A 79 2.44 3.92 -5.19
C GLN A 79 2.16 2.80 -4.18
N ARG A 80 1.58 1.68 -4.62
CA ARG A 80 1.35 0.50 -3.77
C ARG A 80 2.66 -0.13 -3.28
N ALA A 81 3.68 -0.21 -4.14
CA ALA A 81 4.99 -0.75 -3.76
C ALA A 81 5.67 0.15 -2.73
N ILE A 82 5.68 1.46 -2.94
CA ILE A 82 6.26 2.44 -2.02
C ILE A 82 5.54 2.41 -0.67
N ASN A 83 4.20 2.37 -0.65
CA ASN A 83 3.42 2.27 0.59
C ASN A 83 3.80 1.01 1.39
N ARG A 84 3.98 -0.15 0.73
CA ARG A 84 4.42 -1.37 1.41
C ARG A 84 5.83 -1.26 1.98
N ILE A 85 6.79 -0.72 1.23
CA ILE A 85 8.17 -0.49 1.71
C ILE A 85 8.16 0.42 2.94
N ASN A 86 7.45 1.55 2.85
CA ASN A 86 7.37 2.53 3.93
C ASN A 86 6.75 1.94 5.20
N VAL A 87 5.73 1.08 5.08
CA VAL A 87 5.10 0.42 6.23
C VAL A 87 5.96 -0.71 6.77
N GLY A 88 6.57 -1.53 5.92
CA GLY A 88 7.47 -2.61 6.34
C GLY A 88 8.67 -2.10 7.15
N ASN A 89 9.16 -0.90 6.83
CA ASN A 89 10.25 -0.24 7.57
C ASN A 89 9.83 0.44 8.88
N ARG A 90 8.56 0.36 9.31
CA ARG A 90 8.05 0.95 10.56
C ARG A 90 8.15 0.01 11.77
N LEU A 91 8.71 -1.19 11.57
CA LEU A 91 9.04 -2.14 12.63
C LEU A 91 10.17 -1.63 13.52
#